data_AF-K0TEC4-F1
#
_entry.id   AF-K0TEC4-F1
#
_cell.length_a   1.000
_cell.length_b   1.000
_cell.length_c   1.000
_cell.angle_alpha   90.00
_cell.angle_beta   90.00
_cell.angle_gamma   90.00
#
_symmetry.space_group_name_H-M   'P 1'
#
loop_
_entity.id
_entity.type
_entity.pdbx_description
1 polymer ?
#
loop_
_entity_poly.entity_id
_entity_poly.type
_entity_poly.pdbx_seq_one_letter_code
_entity_poly.pdbx_strand_id
1 'polypeptide(L)'
;MFRLRQFRQFRLGVSVLLALVALALAADGSRMIERRGEEDDGQIAKAPYWAPAVAPNARVDDLHKEYYNIFQYGNRNAASHLWATFLLDRGYLMTEKRLSMFFSGFCAVSGSSVRPSEYNRYRLTLAKLGGGHSTGYMHYCCWPCVCDTQDFIKVDTKSVMLANGVVRKFQFAVIGNPCDDPDQLTAKWRDPFGRRGMTSIAESAAEVRCNNGRLEGATLSDHNYIIIGMFFDSEDAIHSGNFGTAEGARSELRDPTPGRMSRAIAKDKTGYRGYQDEREYIDQCEDRAMKGYNSGMGEIFRKVCSISPISATALTSRHHHEPEPAQIAAISPSCDSGRPSCNSEDDAASQIGNRHTIIEGSNFMEHQVSCAQHLEAAGDGVIHYPMILKGLLG
;
A
#
# COMPACT_ATOMS: atom_id res chain seq x y z
N MET A 1 33.21 75.21 26.04
CA MET A 1 33.38 75.23 27.50
C MET A 1 32.28 74.38 28.14
N PHE A 2 32.69 73.40 28.95
CA PHE A 2 31.95 72.46 29.81
C PHE A 2 30.53 72.88 30.28
N ARG A 3 29.55 71.97 30.49
CA ARG A 3 29.56 70.91 31.54
C ARG A 3 28.57 69.76 31.33
N LEU A 4 29.02 68.57 31.72
CA LEU A 4 28.28 67.34 32.04
C LEU A 4 27.33 67.47 33.26
N ARG A 5 26.24 66.71 33.24
CA ARG A 5 25.47 66.06 34.35
C ARG A 5 24.27 65.37 33.68
N GLN A 6 23.82 64.13 33.87
CA GLN A 6 24.02 63.04 34.83
C GLN A 6 23.70 61.72 34.09
N PHE A 7 24.54 60.69 34.22
CA PHE A 7 24.19 59.30 33.85
C PHE A 7 24.54 58.41 35.04
N ARG A 8 23.58 58.20 35.94
CA ARG A 8 23.67 57.20 37.02
C ARG A 8 22.27 57.03 37.60
N GLN A 9 21.51 56.06 37.08
CA GLN A 9 20.50 55.32 37.85
C GLN A 9 19.83 54.12 37.14
N PHE A 10 20.08 53.85 35.86
CA PHE A 10 19.30 52.84 35.11
C PHE A 10 19.95 51.46 34.90
N ARG A 11 20.84 51.00 35.81
CA ARG A 11 21.55 49.71 35.62
C ARG A 11 21.30 48.61 36.67
N LEU A 12 20.48 48.82 37.69
CA LEU A 12 20.19 47.75 38.67
C LEU A 12 18.90 46.94 38.39
N GLY A 13 17.96 47.45 37.59
CA GLY A 13 16.66 46.79 37.39
C GLY A 13 16.64 45.64 36.38
N VAL A 14 17.51 45.65 35.37
CA VAL A 14 17.47 44.69 34.25
C VAL A 14 18.18 43.37 34.57
N SER A 15 19.23 43.41 35.40
CA SER A 15 20.00 42.22 35.77
C SER A 15 19.27 41.29 36.74
N VAL A 16 18.40 41.82 37.60
CA VAL A 16 17.59 40.99 38.52
C VAL A 16 16.46 40.28 37.78
N LEU A 17 15.87 40.93 36.77
CA LEU A 17 14.80 40.33 35.96
C LEU A 17 15.33 39.19 35.06
N LEU A 18 16.54 39.33 34.51
CA LEU A 18 17.20 38.26 33.74
C LEU A 18 17.60 37.05 34.61
N ALA A 19 18.02 37.28 35.85
CA ALA A 19 18.37 36.20 36.77
C ALA A 19 17.14 35.38 37.22
N LEU A 20 15.98 36.02 37.40
CA LEU A 20 14.74 35.34 37.76
C LEU A 20 14.15 34.51 36.61
N VAL A 21 14.28 34.97 35.36
CA VAL A 21 13.87 34.19 34.17
C VAL A 21 14.81 32.99 33.97
N ALA A 22 16.11 33.14 34.22
CA ALA A 22 17.07 32.03 34.14
C ALA A 22 16.83 30.96 35.23
N LEU A 23 16.42 31.35 36.45
CA LEU A 23 16.05 30.38 37.49
C LEU A 23 14.72 29.67 37.22
N ALA A 24 13.75 30.34 36.59
CA ALA A 24 12.48 29.72 36.20
C ALA A 24 12.65 28.72 35.05
N LEU A 25 13.61 28.94 34.14
CA LEU A 25 13.92 28.00 33.04
C LEU A 25 14.80 26.81 33.48
N ALA A 26 15.51 26.92 34.61
CA ALA A 26 16.31 25.82 35.17
C ALA A 26 15.50 24.86 36.06
N ALA A 27 14.29 25.25 36.49
CA ALA A 27 13.47 24.48 37.43
C ALA A 27 12.45 23.51 36.77
N ASP A 28 12.34 23.51 35.44
CA ASP A 28 11.42 22.61 34.70
C ASP A 28 12.15 21.45 33.98
N GLY A 29 13.45 21.31 34.23
CA GLY A 29 14.32 20.28 33.65
C GLY A 29 14.56 19.10 34.59
N SER A 30 13.52 18.38 35.03
CA SER A 30 13.66 17.06 35.67
C SER A 30 12.31 16.32 35.75
N ARG A 31 11.84 15.81 34.61
CA ARG A 31 11.05 14.57 34.56
C ARG A 31 11.60 13.70 33.43
N MET A 32 12.72 13.06 33.74
CA MET A 32 13.17 11.86 33.05
C MET A 32 12.08 10.80 33.21
N ILE A 33 11.27 10.59 32.18
CA ILE A 33 10.49 9.35 32.07
C ILE A 33 11.49 8.30 31.60
N GLU A 34 12.06 7.63 32.58
CA GLU A 34 12.77 6.37 32.41
C GLU A 34 11.74 5.33 31.94
N ARG A 35 11.53 5.23 30.62
CA ARG A 35 10.83 4.07 30.04
C ARG A 35 11.77 2.88 30.20
N ARG A 36 11.53 2.10 31.26
CA ARG A 36 11.98 0.72 31.34
C ARG A 36 11.65 0.02 30.02
N GLY A 37 12.65 -0.65 29.45
CA GLY A 37 12.47 -1.56 28.35
C GLY A 37 11.39 -2.58 28.72
N GLU A 38 10.33 -2.57 27.94
CA GLU A 38 9.31 -3.60 27.98
C GLU A 38 9.74 -4.65 26.96
N GLU A 39 9.94 -5.86 27.45
CA GLU A 39 10.34 -7.03 26.67
C GLU A 39 9.36 -7.23 25.51
N ASP A 40 9.96 -7.33 24.32
CA ASP A 40 9.32 -7.60 23.04
C ASP A 40 8.80 -9.03 23.00
N ASP A 41 7.57 -9.24 23.49
CA ASP A 41 6.80 -10.46 23.27
C ASP A 41 5.93 -10.29 22.01
N GLY A 42 6.57 -10.20 20.84
CA GLY A 42 6.07 -10.65 19.52
C GLY A 42 4.69 -10.20 19.00
N GLN A 43 3.94 -9.39 19.72
CA GLN A 43 2.68 -8.81 19.32
C GLN A 43 2.94 -7.38 18.90
N ILE A 44 2.91 -7.15 17.58
CA ILE A 44 2.88 -5.80 17.00
C ILE A 44 1.82 -5.00 17.78
N ALA A 45 2.28 -4.03 18.58
CA ALA A 45 1.40 -3.21 19.40
C ALA A 45 0.34 -2.58 18.49
N LYS A 46 -0.91 -3.03 18.64
CA LYS A 46 -2.02 -2.57 17.79
C LYS A 46 -2.10 -1.04 17.89
N ALA A 47 -2.16 -0.36 16.75
CA ALA A 47 -2.19 1.09 16.73
C ALA A 47 -3.37 1.62 17.56
N PRO A 48 -3.24 2.84 18.13
CA PRO A 48 -4.30 3.42 18.96
C PRO A 48 -5.64 3.46 18.24
N TYR A 49 -6.71 3.23 19.02
CA TYR A 49 -8.08 3.37 18.56
C TYR A 49 -8.31 4.72 17.89
N TRP A 50 -9.01 4.70 16.74
CA TRP A 50 -9.32 5.89 15.97
C TRP A 50 -10.83 5.94 15.74
N ALA A 51 -11.53 6.90 16.37
CA ALA A 51 -12.99 6.93 16.37
C ALA A 51 -13.65 6.91 14.97
N PRO A 52 -13.10 7.59 13.93
CA PRO A 52 -13.63 7.49 12.56
C PRO A 52 -13.59 6.08 11.95
N ALA A 53 -12.79 5.14 12.48
CA ALA A 53 -12.78 3.75 12.02
C ALA A 53 -14.14 3.06 12.21
N VAL A 54 -14.90 3.43 13.25
CA VAL A 54 -16.20 2.80 13.59
C VAL A 54 -17.38 3.76 13.56
N ALA A 55 -17.15 5.08 13.45
CA ALA A 55 -18.23 6.07 13.48
C ALA A 55 -19.27 5.84 12.35
N PRO A 56 -20.59 6.00 12.58
CA PRO A 56 -21.61 5.69 11.57
C PRO A 56 -21.49 6.55 10.30
N ASN A 57 -21.04 7.80 10.45
CA ASN A 57 -21.02 8.80 9.37
C ASN A 57 -19.59 9.21 8.97
N ALA A 58 -18.60 8.32 9.08
CA ALA A 58 -17.23 8.67 8.73
C ALA A 58 -17.08 9.03 7.26
N ARG A 59 -16.18 9.97 7.00
CA ARG A 59 -15.88 10.50 5.67
C ARG A 59 -14.38 10.51 5.45
N VAL A 60 -13.97 10.55 4.18
CA VAL A 60 -12.56 10.75 3.81
C VAL A 60 -11.93 11.96 4.52
N ASP A 61 -12.71 13.01 4.77
CA ASP A 61 -12.24 14.20 5.51
C ASP A 61 -11.76 13.89 6.92
N ASP A 62 -12.25 12.82 7.56
CA ASP A 62 -11.76 12.41 8.87
C ASP A 62 -10.34 11.86 8.79
N LEU A 63 -9.99 11.14 7.72
CA LEU A 63 -8.60 10.77 7.44
C LEU A 63 -7.75 12.01 7.21
N HIS A 64 -8.24 12.97 6.42
CA HIS A 64 -7.48 14.19 6.12
C HIS A 64 -7.17 15.04 7.36
N LYS A 65 -8.03 15.01 8.40
CA LYS A 65 -7.76 15.67 9.68
C LYS A 65 -6.56 15.07 10.43
N GLU A 66 -6.20 13.82 10.13
CA GLU A 66 -5.03 13.16 10.69
C GLU A 66 -3.72 13.55 10.01
N TYR A 67 -3.74 14.49 9.04
CA TYR A 67 -2.57 14.88 8.26
C TYR A 67 -1.35 15.18 9.13
N TYR A 68 -1.48 16.01 10.17
CA TYR A 68 -0.36 16.36 11.06
C TYR A 68 -0.06 15.31 12.13
N ASN A 69 -0.93 14.31 12.28
CA ASN A 69 -0.66 13.13 13.12
C ASN A 69 0.13 12.07 12.34
N ILE A 70 0.02 12.08 11.02
CA ILE A 70 0.67 11.10 10.13
C ILE A 70 1.97 11.65 9.55
N PHE A 71 1.99 12.92 9.16
CA PHE A 71 3.15 13.61 8.59
C PHE A 71 3.81 14.52 9.63
N GLN A 72 4.78 13.97 10.37
CA GLN A 72 5.45 14.65 11.48
C GLN A 72 6.56 15.61 11.02
N TYR A 73 7.02 15.49 9.79
CA TYR A 73 8.03 16.31 9.14
C TYR A 73 7.42 17.25 8.08
N GLY A 74 6.10 17.38 8.06
CA GLY A 74 5.35 18.48 7.45
C GLY A 74 5.11 18.38 5.94
N ASN A 75 5.65 17.37 5.25
CA ASN A 75 5.50 17.26 3.80
C ASN A 75 5.23 15.83 3.31
N ARG A 76 3.97 15.57 2.97
CA ARG A 76 3.45 14.32 2.38
C ARG A 76 4.07 13.86 1.05
N ASN A 77 4.89 14.68 0.38
CA ASN A 77 5.42 14.36 -0.95
C ASN A 77 6.06 12.97 -0.97
N ALA A 78 5.64 12.11 -1.89
CA ALA A 78 6.13 10.73 -2.04
C ALA A 78 6.02 9.87 -0.75
N ALA A 79 5.20 10.29 0.21
CA ALA A 79 5.07 9.67 1.53
C ALA A 79 3.70 9.04 1.78
N SER A 80 2.98 8.67 0.72
CA SER A 80 1.68 8.00 0.79
C SER A 80 1.70 6.66 1.55
N HIS A 81 2.88 6.04 1.72
CA HIS A 81 3.05 4.86 2.58
C HIS A 81 2.62 5.12 4.04
N LEU A 82 2.77 6.35 4.55
CA LEU A 82 2.33 6.69 5.91
C LEU A 82 0.79 6.70 6.03
N TRP A 83 0.08 7.21 5.01
CA TRP A 83 -1.38 7.05 4.95
C TRP A 83 -1.79 5.58 4.92
N ALA A 84 -1.12 4.78 4.09
CA ALA A 84 -1.42 3.37 3.96
C ALA A 84 -1.21 2.62 5.28
N THR A 85 -0.08 2.81 5.95
CA THR A 85 0.20 2.20 7.26
C THR A 85 -0.81 2.63 8.31
N PHE A 86 -1.13 3.93 8.39
CA PHE A 86 -2.13 4.42 9.34
C PHE A 86 -3.46 3.67 9.25
N LEU A 87 -3.90 3.37 8.02
CA LEU A 87 -5.13 2.61 7.75
C LEU A 87 -4.97 1.11 7.99
N LEU A 88 -3.86 0.51 7.55
CA LEU A 88 -3.63 -0.93 7.68
C LEU A 88 -3.48 -1.37 9.13
N ASP A 89 -2.78 -0.58 9.95
CA ASP A 89 -2.66 -0.84 11.39
C ASP A 89 -4.01 -0.83 12.12
N ARG A 90 -5.01 -0.16 11.52
CA ARG A 90 -6.37 -0.02 12.05
C ARG A 90 -7.40 -0.81 11.25
N GLY A 91 -6.97 -1.68 10.33
CA GLY A 91 -7.85 -2.52 9.52
C GLY A 91 -8.84 -3.31 10.38
N TYR A 92 -8.37 -3.79 11.53
CA TYR A 92 -9.15 -4.58 12.49
C TYR A 92 -10.30 -3.82 13.16
N LEU A 93 -10.36 -2.49 13.02
CA LEU A 93 -11.48 -1.67 13.50
C LEU A 93 -12.51 -1.40 12.41
N MET A 94 -12.18 -1.68 11.14
CA MET A 94 -12.93 -1.22 10.00
C MET A 94 -13.63 -2.37 9.27
N THR A 95 -14.81 -2.08 8.72
CA THR A 95 -15.38 -2.91 7.66
C THR A 95 -14.57 -2.72 6.38
N GLU A 96 -14.67 -3.65 5.44
CA GLU A 96 -14.04 -3.50 4.13
C GLU A 96 -14.42 -2.18 3.46
N LYS A 97 -15.73 -1.88 3.40
CA LYS A 97 -16.24 -0.65 2.80
C LYS A 97 -15.62 0.59 3.45
N ARG A 98 -15.41 0.56 4.77
CA ARG A 98 -14.78 1.67 5.51
C ARG A 98 -13.30 1.81 5.17
N LEU A 99 -12.57 0.70 5.16
CA LEU A 99 -11.15 0.66 4.81
C LEU A 99 -10.93 1.18 3.38
N SER A 100 -11.66 0.62 2.39
CA SER A 100 -11.57 1.05 0.99
C SER A 100 -11.99 2.52 0.80
N MET A 101 -13.00 3.00 1.54
CA MET A 101 -13.40 4.41 1.51
C MET A 101 -12.25 5.32 1.94
N PHE A 102 -11.56 5.02 3.03
CA PHE A 102 -10.43 5.84 3.46
C PHE A 102 -9.23 5.76 2.52
N PHE A 103 -8.93 4.56 1.99
CA PHE A 103 -7.87 4.41 0.98
C PHE A 103 -8.14 5.22 -0.29
N SER A 104 -9.40 5.48 -0.64
CA SER A 104 -9.74 6.32 -1.80
C SER A 104 -9.49 7.81 -1.57
N GLY A 105 -9.12 8.18 -0.33
CA GLY A 105 -8.95 9.54 0.12
C GLY A 105 -7.59 10.18 -0.15
N PHE A 106 -6.63 9.48 -0.74
CA PHE A 106 -5.33 10.08 -1.06
C PHE A 106 -4.75 9.56 -2.37
N CYS A 107 -3.89 10.38 -2.98
CA CYS A 107 -3.12 10.00 -4.16
C CYS A 107 -1.89 9.19 -3.74
N ALA A 108 -1.76 7.96 -4.25
CA ALA A 108 -0.63 7.09 -3.92
C ALA A 108 0.72 7.62 -4.43
N VAL A 109 0.73 8.43 -5.50
CA VAL A 109 1.97 9.02 -6.04
C VAL A 109 2.44 10.19 -5.18
N SER A 110 1.56 11.17 -4.93
CA SER A 110 1.96 12.44 -4.31
C SER A 110 1.76 12.49 -2.79
N GLY A 111 0.99 11.56 -2.22
CA GLY A 111 0.51 11.63 -0.83
C GLY A 111 -0.57 12.70 -0.60
N SER A 112 -0.99 13.44 -1.63
CA SER A 112 -1.98 14.51 -1.50
C SER A 112 -3.37 13.95 -1.21
N SER A 113 -4.07 14.59 -0.28
CA SER A 113 -5.49 14.34 -0.02
C SER A 113 -6.32 14.54 -1.29
N VAL A 114 -7.24 13.62 -1.54
CA VAL A 114 -8.21 13.72 -2.64
C VAL A 114 -9.62 13.46 -2.11
N ARG A 115 -10.60 14.07 -2.75
CA ARG A 115 -12.01 13.72 -2.55
C ARG A 115 -12.38 12.76 -3.68
N PRO A 116 -12.64 11.47 -3.40
CA PRO A 116 -12.87 10.48 -4.45
C PRO A 116 -14.11 10.85 -5.27
N SER A 117 -13.97 10.80 -6.59
CA SER A 117 -15.03 11.02 -7.58
C SER A 117 -14.82 10.10 -8.77
N GLU A 118 -15.77 10.05 -9.70
CA GLU A 118 -15.55 9.33 -10.97
C GLU A 118 -14.42 9.98 -11.78
N TYR A 119 -14.39 11.32 -11.80
CA TYR A 119 -13.40 12.06 -12.58
C TYR A 119 -11.97 11.78 -12.12
N ASN A 120 -11.70 11.66 -10.82
CA ASN A 120 -10.36 11.36 -10.35
C ASN A 120 -10.08 9.87 -10.14
N ARG A 121 -10.99 8.99 -10.57
CA ARG A 121 -10.78 7.55 -10.59
C ARG A 121 -10.12 7.17 -11.91
N TYR A 122 -8.89 6.70 -11.82
CA TYR A 122 -8.11 6.26 -12.96
C TYR A 122 -8.06 4.74 -12.99
N ARG A 123 -8.39 4.16 -14.14
CA ARG A 123 -8.25 2.73 -14.40
C ARG A 123 -6.88 2.46 -15.01
N LEU A 124 -6.16 1.51 -14.42
CA LEU A 124 -4.77 1.20 -14.75
C LEU A 124 -4.62 -0.32 -14.88
N THR A 125 -3.65 -0.74 -15.68
CA THR A 125 -3.23 -2.13 -15.85
C THR A 125 -1.74 -2.22 -15.59
N LEU A 126 -1.39 -2.66 -14.37
CA LEU A 126 -0.02 -2.65 -13.88
C LEU A 126 0.53 -4.07 -13.77
N ALA A 127 1.84 -4.22 -13.94
CA ALA A 127 2.51 -5.49 -13.70
C ALA A 127 2.35 -5.92 -12.23
N LYS A 128 2.11 -7.21 -12.02
CA LYS A 128 1.79 -7.78 -10.71
C LYS A 128 2.92 -8.69 -10.22
N LEU A 129 3.24 -8.61 -8.94
CA LEU A 129 4.15 -9.55 -8.28
C LEU A 129 3.53 -10.96 -8.28
N GLY A 130 4.38 -11.97 -8.51
CA GLY A 130 3.93 -13.34 -8.76
C GLY A 130 3.49 -13.61 -10.21
N GLY A 131 3.62 -12.62 -11.08
CA GLY A 131 3.45 -12.72 -12.53
C GLY A 131 2.16 -12.10 -13.07
N GLY A 132 2.20 -11.76 -14.36
CA GLY A 132 1.05 -11.19 -15.07
C GLY A 132 0.82 -9.71 -14.76
N HIS A 133 -0.43 -9.28 -14.98
CA HIS A 133 -0.86 -7.90 -14.77
C HIS A 133 -2.19 -7.89 -14.00
N SER A 134 -2.43 -6.80 -13.29
CA SER A 134 -3.70 -6.53 -12.64
C SER A 134 -4.33 -5.26 -13.20
N THR A 135 -5.62 -5.33 -13.55
CA THR A 135 -6.41 -4.16 -13.88
C THR A 135 -7.25 -3.75 -12.68
N GLY A 136 -7.17 -2.46 -12.33
CA GLY A 136 -7.80 -1.90 -11.15
C GLY A 136 -7.93 -0.39 -11.25
N TYR A 137 -8.30 0.24 -10.13
CA TYR A 137 -8.43 1.67 -10.04
C TYR A 137 -7.53 2.27 -8.97
N MET A 138 -7.18 3.53 -9.15
CA MET A 138 -6.58 4.40 -8.15
C MET A 138 -7.21 5.79 -8.23
N HIS A 139 -7.10 6.57 -7.15
CA HIS A 139 -7.56 7.95 -7.13
C HIS A 139 -6.38 8.92 -7.18
N TYR A 140 -6.35 9.84 -8.15
CA TYR A 140 -5.24 10.79 -8.32
C TYR A 140 -5.65 12.23 -8.10
N CYS A 141 -4.69 13.03 -7.62
CA CYS A 141 -4.88 14.47 -7.46
C CYS A 141 -4.79 15.23 -8.79
N CYS A 142 -4.11 14.66 -9.79
CA CYS A 142 -3.93 15.24 -11.11
C CYS A 142 -3.50 14.16 -12.12
N TRP A 143 -3.72 14.42 -13.40
CA TRP A 143 -3.39 13.47 -14.48
C TRP A 143 -1.92 13.06 -14.59
N PRO A 144 -0.90 13.91 -14.27
CA PRO A 144 0.50 13.49 -14.39
C PRO A 144 0.86 12.24 -13.57
N CYS A 145 0.13 12.00 -12.47
CA CYS A 145 0.31 10.82 -11.64
C CYS A 145 0.03 9.51 -12.38
N VAL A 146 -0.76 9.53 -13.46
CA VAL A 146 -0.96 8.36 -14.33
C VAL A 146 0.37 7.90 -14.92
N CYS A 147 1.14 8.83 -15.50
CA CYS A 147 2.43 8.53 -16.12
C CYS A 147 3.47 8.07 -15.09
N ASP A 148 3.51 8.71 -13.91
CA ASP A 148 4.45 8.33 -12.85
C ASP A 148 4.18 6.92 -12.29
N THR A 149 2.92 6.47 -12.38
CA THR A 149 2.50 5.13 -11.94
C THR A 149 3.02 4.05 -12.88
N GLN A 150 2.86 4.23 -14.19
CA GLN A 150 3.19 3.22 -15.20
C GLN A 150 4.66 2.77 -15.11
N ASP A 151 5.57 3.70 -14.81
CA ASP A 151 7.00 3.43 -14.78
C ASP A 151 7.42 2.64 -13.53
N PHE A 152 7.00 3.09 -12.34
CA PHE A 152 7.58 2.61 -11.08
C PHE A 152 6.66 1.72 -10.25
N ILE A 153 5.35 2.00 -10.26
CA ILE A 153 4.42 1.29 -9.38
C ILE A 153 4.15 -0.09 -9.97
N LYS A 154 4.09 -1.08 -9.08
CA LYS A 154 3.64 -2.45 -9.37
C LYS A 154 2.48 -2.80 -8.45
N VAL A 155 1.82 -3.92 -8.71
CA VAL A 155 0.72 -4.41 -7.88
C VAL A 155 1.17 -5.62 -7.09
N ASP A 156 0.95 -5.60 -5.79
CA ASP A 156 1.11 -6.75 -4.92
C ASP A 156 -0.14 -6.93 -4.04
N THR A 157 -0.17 -7.97 -3.22
CA THR A 157 -1.27 -8.26 -2.32
C THR A 157 -0.87 -8.11 -0.86
N LYS A 158 -1.88 -7.92 0.00
CA LYS A 158 -1.74 -8.10 1.45
C LYS A 158 -3.05 -8.59 2.05
N SER A 159 -2.95 -9.53 2.99
CA SER A 159 -4.08 -9.96 3.80
C SER A 159 -4.29 -9.02 5.00
N VAL A 160 -5.52 -8.54 5.19
CA VAL A 160 -5.89 -7.58 6.23
C VAL A 160 -7.02 -8.16 7.07
N MET A 161 -6.85 -8.20 8.39
CA MET A 161 -7.91 -8.54 9.34
C MET A 161 -8.88 -7.36 9.48
N LEU A 162 -10.17 -7.62 9.31
CA LEU A 162 -11.23 -6.61 9.41
C LEU A 162 -11.98 -6.70 10.77
N ALA A 163 -12.88 -5.75 11.01
CA ALA A 163 -13.66 -5.65 12.25
C ALA A 163 -14.47 -6.90 12.64
N ASN A 164 -14.88 -7.70 11.66
CA ASN A 164 -15.62 -8.95 11.89
C ASN A 164 -14.70 -10.16 12.14
N GLY A 165 -13.39 -9.94 12.29
CA GLY A 165 -12.39 -11.01 12.42
C GLY A 165 -12.05 -11.72 11.11
N VAL A 166 -12.71 -11.38 10.00
CA VAL A 166 -12.42 -11.98 8.69
C VAL A 166 -11.15 -11.35 8.13
N VAL A 167 -10.23 -12.22 7.71
CA VAL A 167 -9.04 -11.82 6.96
C VAL A 167 -9.39 -11.77 5.48
N ARG A 168 -9.22 -10.61 4.86
CA ARG A 168 -9.51 -10.37 3.44
C ARG A 168 -8.23 -9.98 2.72
N LYS A 169 -8.02 -10.54 1.53
CA LYS A 169 -6.87 -10.24 0.69
C LYS A 169 -7.22 -9.09 -0.24
N PHE A 170 -6.41 -8.03 -0.21
CA PHE A 170 -6.56 -6.85 -1.06
C PHE A 170 -5.35 -6.68 -1.97
N GLN A 171 -5.51 -5.88 -3.02
CA GLN A 171 -4.42 -5.46 -3.89
C GLN A 171 -3.92 -4.06 -3.49
N PHE A 172 -2.62 -3.85 -3.61
CA PHE A 172 -1.95 -2.62 -3.24
C PHE A 172 -0.98 -2.20 -4.33
N ALA A 173 -0.92 -0.88 -4.54
CA ALA A 173 0.16 -0.24 -5.27
C ALA A 173 1.42 -0.29 -4.40
N VAL A 174 2.51 -0.80 -4.96
CA VAL A 174 3.77 -0.98 -4.25
C VAL A 174 4.95 -0.38 -5.01
N ILE A 175 5.98 0.02 -4.25
CA ILE A 175 7.28 0.46 -4.74
C ILE A 175 8.40 -0.33 -4.04
N GLY A 176 9.61 -0.29 -4.60
CA GLY A 176 10.80 -0.80 -3.92
C GLY A 176 11.23 0.09 -2.75
N ASN A 177 12.23 -0.35 -2.00
CA ASN A 177 12.64 0.30 -0.78
C ASN A 177 13.68 1.41 -1.06
N PRO A 178 13.34 2.70 -0.94
CA PRO A 178 14.32 3.78 -1.16
C PRO A 178 15.45 3.79 -0.12
N CYS A 179 15.34 2.99 0.93
CA CYS A 179 16.39 2.83 1.94
C CYS A 179 17.41 1.74 1.61
N ASP A 180 17.32 1.11 0.43
CA ASP A 180 18.36 0.20 -0.07
C ASP A 180 19.62 0.98 -0.52
N ASP A 181 19.47 2.25 -0.90
CA ASP A 181 20.57 3.19 -1.16
C ASP A 181 20.22 4.58 -0.56
N PRO A 182 20.33 4.74 0.77
CA PRO A 182 19.87 5.94 1.49
C PRO A 182 20.69 7.20 1.17
N ASP A 183 21.90 7.06 0.62
CA ASP A 183 22.74 8.19 0.24
C ASP A 183 22.07 9.04 -0.86
N GLN A 184 21.27 8.41 -1.73
CA GLN A 184 20.47 9.10 -2.75
C GLN A 184 19.44 10.06 -2.17
N LEU A 185 19.03 9.90 -0.91
CA LEU A 185 18.07 10.82 -0.29
C LEU A 185 18.64 12.23 -0.15
N THR A 186 19.96 12.35 -0.02
CA THR A 186 20.66 13.64 0.14
C THR A 186 21.31 14.15 -1.14
N ALA A 187 21.38 13.31 -2.18
CA ALA A 187 21.90 13.68 -3.48
C ALA A 187 21.19 14.91 -4.05
N LYS A 188 21.98 15.86 -4.56
CA LYS A 188 21.45 17.15 -5.02
C LYS A 188 21.05 17.09 -6.50
N TRP A 189 19.90 17.68 -6.83
CA TRP A 189 19.49 17.95 -8.21
C TRP A 189 18.96 19.38 -8.35
N ARG A 190 18.85 19.85 -9.59
CA ARG A 190 18.29 21.16 -9.89
C ARG A 190 16.77 21.15 -9.71
N ASP A 191 16.26 21.98 -8.81
CA ASP A 191 14.82 22.12 -8.59
C ASP A 191 14.12 22.55 -9.90
N PRO A 192 13.15 21.77 -10.43
CA PRO A 192 12.44 22.10 -11.66
C PRO A 192 11.67 23.42 -11.56
N PHE A 193 11.30 23.84 -10.35
CA PHE A 193 10.60 25.09 -10.13
C PHE A 193 11.53 26.31 -10.03
N GLY A 194 12.85 26.09 -10.10
CA GLY A 194 13.87 27.14 -10.13
C GLY A 194 13.96 27.99 -8.87
N ARG A 195 13.18 27.70 -7.81
CA ARG A 195 13.09 28.58 -6.63
C ARG A 195 14.27 28.43 -5.68
N ARG A 196 14.91 27.26 -5.66
CA ARG A 196 15.99 26.93 -4.70
C ARG A 196 17.35 26.63 -5.33
N GLY A 197 17.44 26.61 -6.67
CA GLY A 197 18.66 26.25 -7.39
C GLY A 197 18.94 24.75 -7.34
N MET A 198 19.36 24.24 -6.19
CA MET A 198 19.58 22.80 -5.93
C MET A 198 18.73 22.34 -4.73
N THR A 199 18.24 21.11 -4.77
CA THR A 199 17.46 20.48 -3.70
C THR A 199 17.79 18.98 -3.60
N SER A 200 17.25 18.29 -2.60
CA SER A 200 17.38 16.85 -2.35
C SER A 200 16.03 16.22 -1.97
N ILE A 201 15.95 14.88 -1.88
CA ILE A 201 14.71 14.18 -1.47
C ILE A 201 14.47 14.51 0.00
N ALA A 202 15.51 14.47 0.82
CA ALA A 202 15.45 14.84 2.24
C ALA A 202 14.87 16.26 2.46
N GLU A 203 15.14 17.21 1.56
CA GLU A 203 14.57 18.57 1.63
C GLU A 203 13.15 18.66 1.02
N SER A 204 12.87 17.90 -0.03
CA SER A 204 11.64 18.05 -0.84
C SER A 204 10.51 17.08 -0.43
N ALA A 205 10.84 16.04 0.33
CA ALA A 205 10.00 14.96 0.82
C ALA A 205 10.54 14.47 2.19
N ALA A 206 10.47 15.35 3.19
CA ALA A 206 11.11 15.14 4.49
C ALA A 206 10.61 13.92 5.28
N GLU A 207 9.46 13.36 4.90
CA GLU A 207 8.88 12.12 5.43
C GLU A 207 9.53 10.86 4.86
N VAL A 208 10.25 10.95 3.73
CA VAL A 208 10.99 9.83 3.17
C VAL A 208 12.28 9.67 3.97
N ARG A 209 12.22 8.84 5.01
CA ARG A 209 13.28 8.67 6.00
C ARG A 209 13.61 7.20 6.20
N CYS A 210 14.88 6.91 6.43
CA CYS A 210 15.35 5.55 6.65
C CYS A 210 15.67 5.31 8.11
N ASN A 211 15.23 4.16 8.62
CA ASN A 211 15.63 3.64 9.91
C ASN A 211 16.00 2.16 9.74
N ASN A 212 17.24 1.80 10.09
CA ASN A 212 17.77 0.43 9.98
C ASN A 212 17.54 -0.22 8.61
N GLY A 213 17.83 0.51 7.52
CA GLY A 213 17.67 0.01 6.14
C GLY A 213 16.22 -0.08 5.65
N ARG A 214 15.24 0.40 6.44
CA ARG A 214 13.81 0.38 6.08
C ARG A 214 13.25 1.79 5.98
N LEU A 215 12.31 1.99 5.07
CA LEU A 215 11.51 3.21 5.03
C LEU A 215 10.67 3.32 6.31
N GLU A 216 10.88 4.39 7.06
CA GLU A 216 10.24 4.63 8.36
C GLU A 216 8.71 4.65 8.21
N GLY A 217 8.00 3.92 9.08
CA GLY A 217 6.54 3.85 9.05
C GLY A 217 5.94 3.11 7.85
N ALA A 218 6.71 2.39 7.04
CA ALA A 218 6.19 1.65 5.89
C ALA A 218 5.63 0.27 6.27
N THR A 219 4.41 -0.02 5.82
CA THR A 219 3.83 -1.37 5.81
C THR A 219 4.25 -2.12 4.55
N LEU A 220 4.66 -3.37 4.71
CA LEU A 220 5.07 -4.23 3.60
C LEU A 220 3.93 -5.11 3.08
N SER A 221 3.93 -5.35 1.76
CA SER A 221 3.08 -6.32 1.07
C SER A 221 3.56 -7.76 1.27
N ASP A 222 2.81 -8.73 0.73
CA ASP A 222 3.11 -10.16 0.87
C ASP A 222 4.49 -10.56 0.29
N HIS A 223 5.00 -9.85 -0.73
CA HIS A 223 6.35 -10.04 -1.27
C HIS A 223 7.37 -9.01 -0.75
N ASN A 224 7.12 -8.41 0.42
CA ASN A 224 8.03 -7.47 1.10
C ASN A 224 8.29 -6.14 0.37
N TYR A 225 7.33 -5.64 -0.41
CA TYR A 225 7.41 -4.31 -1.04
C TYR A 225 6.62 -3.26 -0.27
N ILE A 226 6.99 -2.00 -0.41
CA ILE A 226 6.39 -0.90 0.34
C ILE A 226 5.01 -0.58 -0.24
N ILE A 227 3.97 -0.65 0.59
CA ILE A 227 2.62 -0.27 0.19
C ILE A 227 2.48 1.25 0.22
N ILE A 228 2.04 1.82 -0.89
CA ILE A 228 1.81 3.28 -1.05
C ILE A 228 0.34 3.63 -1.28
N GLY A 229 -0.54 2.64 -1.43
CA GLY A 229 -1.98 2.86 -1.61
C GLY A 229 -2.70 1.58 -2.01
N MET A 230 -4.03 1.56 -1.87
CA MET A 230 -4.85 0.44 -2.35
C MET A 230 -4.99 0.52 -3.87
N PHE A 231 -4.88 -0.63 -4.53
CA PHE A 231 -5.22 -0.80 -5.93
C PHE A 231 -6.61 -1.42 -5.99
N PHE A 232 -7.64 -0.59 -6.22
CA PHE A 232 -9.02 -1.04 -6.11
C PHE A 232 -9.40 -1.98 -7.24
N ASP A 233 -10.20 -3.00 -6.94
CA ASP A 233 -10.53 -4.02 -7.93
C ASP A 233 -11.35 -3.46 -9.10
N SER A 234 -11.00 -3.90 -10.31
CA SER A 234 -11.84 -3.78 -11.51
C SER A 234 -12.65 -5.06 -11.64
N GLU A 235 -13.97 -4.99 -11.51
CA GLU A 235 -14.83 -6.19 -11.41
C GLU A 235 -14.80 -7.07 -12.67
N ASP A 236 -14.52 -6.47 -13.82
CA ASP A 236 -14.31 -7.10 -15.12
C ASP A 236 -12.89 -7.66 -15.33
N ALA A 237 -12.01 -7.48 -14.33
CA ALA A 237 -10.67 -8.06 -14.26
C ALA A 237 -10.58 -9.20 -13.23
N ILE A 238 -11.69 -9.53 -12.55
CA ILE A 238 -11.76 -10.64 -11.60
C ILE A 238 -12.22 -11.90 -12.34
N HIS A 239 -11.32 -12.87 -12.48
CA HIS A 239 -11.57 -14.14 -13.16
C HIS A 239 -11.52 -15.30 -12.16
N SER A 240 -12.63 -16.01 -11.99
CA SER A 240 -12.75 -17.14 -11.05
C SER A 240 -12.27 -16.82 -9.62
N GLY A 241 -12.56 -15.60 -9.15
CA GLY A 241 -12.14 -15.12 -7.81
C GLY A 241 -10.70 -14.61 -7.72
N ASN A 242 -9.95 -14.60 -8.82
CA ASN A 242 -8.57 -14.12 -8.85
C ASN A 242 -8.45 -12.76 -9.54
N PHE A 243 -7.57 -11.92 -9.02
CA PHE A 243 -7.21 -10.64 -9.66
C PHE A 243 -6.40 -10.89 -10.93
N GLY A 244 -6.88 -10.38 -12.05
CA GLY A 244 -6.23 -10.49 -13.35
C GLY A 244 -6.34 -9.21 -14.18
N THR A 245 -6.27 -9.37 -15.49
CA THR A 245 -6.35 -8.28 -16.46
C THR A 245 -7.74 -8.24 -17.08
N ALA A 246 -8.31 -7.05 -17.25
CA ALA A 246 -9.57 -6.92 -17.96
C ALA A 246 -9.40 -7.08 -19.48
N GLU A 247 -10.45 -7.52 -20.14
CA GLU A 247 -10.46 -7.71 -21.59
C GLU A 247 -10.14 -6.40 -22.32
N GLY A 248 -9.21 -6.47 -23.28
CA GLY A 248 -8.78 -5.33 -24.08
C GLY A 248 -8.04 -4.23 -23.30
N ALA A 249 -7.79 -4.38 -21.99
CA ALA A 249 -7.16 -3.33 -21.18
C ALA A 249 -5.68 -3.06 -21.56
N ARG A 250 -5.03 -4.03 -22.21
CA ARG A 250 -3.67 -3.91 -22.74
C ARG A 250 -3.62 -3.63 -24.25
N SER A 251 -4.77 -3.56 -24.90
CA SER A 251 -4.85 -3.23 -26.32
C SER A 251 -4.66 -1.73 -26.50
N GLU A 252 -3.99 -1.35 -27.59
CA GLU A 252 -3.86 0.04 -28.00
C GLU A 252 -5.22 0.71 -28.15
N LEU A 253 -5.31 1.94 -27.66
CA LEU A 253 -6.49 2.76 -27.80
C LEU A 253 -6.34 3.67 -29.01
N ARG A 254 -7.26 3.55 -29.98
CA ARG A 254 -7.30 4.46 -31.11
C ARG A 254 -7.83 5.82 -30.65
N ASP A 255 -7.16 6.88 -31.09
CA ASP A 255 -7.55 8.27 -30.80
C ASP A 255 -7.67 8.55 -29.29
N PRO A 256 -6.53 8.49 -28.56
CA PRO A 256 -6.49 8.78 -27.13
C PRO A 256 -6.87 10.24 -26.89
N THR A 257 -7.84 10.47 -26.00
CA THR A 257 -8.35 11.78 -25.62
C THR A 257 -8.25 11.95 -24.10
N PRO A 258 -7.16 12.57 -23.59
CA PRO A 258 -6.98 12.81 -22.15
C PRO A 258 -8.21 13.51 -21.54
N GLY A 259 -8.71 13.01 -20.41
CA GLY A 259 -9.94 13.54 -19.79
C GLY A 259 -11.22 12.81 -20.18
N ARG A 260 -11.21 11.94 -21.19
CA ARG A 260 -12.40 11.19 -21.64
C ARG A 260 -12.87 10.23 -20.55
N MET A 261 -14.11 10.41 -20.11
CA MET A 261 -14.76 9.54 -19.14
C MET A 261 -15.29 8.28 -19.82
N SER A 262 -14.76 7.13 -19.39
CA SER A 262 -15.23 5.80 -19.73
C SER A 262 -16.20 5.26 -18.68
N ARG A 263 -16.92 4.18 -18.99
CA ARG A 263 -17.91 3.55 -18.10
C ARG A 263 -17.67 2.05 -17.99
N ALA A 264 -17.64 1.54 -16.76
CA ALA A 264 -17.69 0.12 -16.48
C ALA A 264 -19.06 -0.25 -15.92
N ILE A 265 -19.56 -1.44 -16.25
CA ILE A 265 -20.80 -1.98 -15.69
C ILE A 265 -20.54 -2.36 -14.22
N ALA A 266 -21.35 -1.88 -13.28
CA ALA A 266 -21.26 -2.31 -11.88
C ALA A 266 -22.06 -3.60 -11.66
N LYS A 267 -21.46 -4.63 -11.04
CA LYS A 267 -22.11 -5.92 -10.72
C LYS A 267 -23.25 -5.78 -9.72
N ASP A 268 -23.23 -4.75 -8.88
CA ASP A 268 -24.31 -4.44 -7.94
C ASP A 268 -25.59 -3.94 -8.64
N LYS A 269 -25.59 -3.83 -9.98
CA LYS A 269 -26.69 -3.32 -10.80
C LYS A 269 -27.14 -1.91 -10.41
N THR A 270 -26.30 -1.17 -9.68
CA THR A 270 -26.60 0.22 -9.28
C THR A 270 -26.33 1.22 -10.39
N GLY A 271 -25.73 0.78 -11.50
CA GLY A 271 -25.53 1.56 -12.71
C GLY A 271 -24.13 1.38 -13.30
N TYR A 272 -23.60 2.46 -13.86
CA TYR A 272 -22.23 2.52 -14.38
C TYR A 272 -21.31 3.17 -13.36
N ARG A 273 -20.04 2.77 -13.37
CA ARG A 273 -18.97 3.51 -12.68
C ARG A 273 -18.12 4.21 -13.72
N GLY A 274 -18.13 5.54 -13.68
CA GLY A 274 -17.27 6.39 -14.47
C GLY A 274 -15.81 6.28 -14.03
N TYR A 275 -14.89 6.31 -14.98
CA TYR A 275 -13.45 6.35 -14.76
C TYR A 275 -12.73 7.02 -15.93
N GLN A 276 -11.49 7.45 -15.69
CA GLN A 276 -10.55 7.83 -16.74
C GLN A 276 -9.63 6.64 -17.05
N ASP A 277 -9.49 6.26 -18.31
CA ASP A 277 -8.63 5.15 -18.73
C ASP A 277 -7.19 5.66 -18.91
N GLU A 278 -6.19 4.97 -18.36
CA GLU A 278 -4.79 5.39 -18.48
C GLU A 278 -4.32 5.53 -19.94
N ARG A 279 -4.90 4.75 -20.86
CA ARG A 279 -4.51 4.73 -22.27
C ARG A 279 -4.86 6.04 -22.98
N GLU A 280 -5.80 6.80 -22.44
CA GLU A 280 -6.14 8.14 -22.91
C GLU A 280 -4.98 9.13 -22.75
N TYR A 281 -3.98 8.80 -21.91
CA TYR A 281 -2.89 9.69 -21.54
C TYR A 281 -1.56 9.37 -22.23
N ILE A 282 -1.53 8.39 -23.14
CA ILE A 282 -0.27 7.89 -23.75
C ILE A 282 0.58 9.03 -24.35
N ASP A 283 -0.01 9.87 -25.19
CA ASP A 283 0.70 11.00 -25.83
C ASP A 283 1.20 12.03 -24.79
N GLN A 284 0.42 12.26 -23.72
CA GLN A 284 0.83 13.17 -22.66
C GLN A 284 1.97 12.60 -21.82
N CYS A 285 1.98 11.27 -21.61
CA CYS A 285 3.06 10.60 -20.90
C CYS A 285 4.34 10.58 -21.74
N GLU A 286 4.25 10.38 -23.06
CA GLU A 286 5.39 10.49 -23.98
C GLU A 286 5.98 11.91 -24.00
N ASP A 287 5.14 12.95 -24.10
CA ASP A 287 5.58 14.34 -24.04
C ASP A 287 6.27 14.68 -22.71
N ARG A 288 5.75 14.18 -21.58
CA ARG A 288 6.40 14.32 -20.27
C ARG A 288 7.75 13.64 -20.22
N ALA A 289 7.87 12.43 -20.77
CA ALA A 289 9.12 11.68 -20.83
C ALA A 289 10.17 12.43 -21.67
N MET A 290 9.79 12.93 -22.85
CA MET A 290 10.67 13.73 -23.72
C MET A 290 11.18 15.01 -23.03
N LYS A 291 10.38 15.61 -22.15
CA LYS A 291 10.75 16.79 -21.36
C LYS A 291 11.48 16.44 -20.06
N GLY A 292 11.80 15.17 -19.83
CA GLY A 292 12.55 14.70 -18.67
C GLY A 292 11.76 14.77 -17.36
N TYR A 293 10.43 14.73 -17.41
CA TYR A 293 9.54 14.79 -16.23
C TYR A 293 9.80 16.02 -15.34
N ASN A 294 10.21 17.14 -15.92
CA ASN A 294 10.65 18.38 -15.25
C ASN A 294 9.53 19.18 -14.53
N SER A 295 8.59 18.50 -13.87
CA SER A 295 7.46 19.16 -13.22
C SER A 295 6.97 18.44 -11.97
N GLY A 296 6.76 19.22 -10.91
CA GLY A 296 5.82 18.82 -9.86
C GLY A 296 6.36 17.86 -8.81
N MET A 297 5.40 17.38 -8.02
CA MET A 297 5.59 16.30 -7.06
C MET A 297 5.96 14.97 -7.75
N GLY A 298 5.59 14.81 -9.03
CA GLY A 298 5.92 13.63 -9.82
C GLY A 298 7.43 13.42 -9.90
N GLU A 299 8.23 14.47 -10.15
CA GLU A 299 9.69 14.33 -10.19
C GLU A 299 10.26 13.82 -8.85
N ILE A 300 9.76 14.32 -7.72
CA ILE A 300 10.20 13.88 -6.39
C ILE A 300 9.85 12.40 -6.20
N PHE A 301 8.64 11.99 -6.55
CA PHE A 301 8.21 10.59 -6.47
C PHE A 301 9.05 9.67 -7.35
N ARG A 302 9.32 10.07 -8.61
CA ARG A 302 10.17 9.31 -9.52
C ARG A 302 11.57 9.14 -8.96
N LYS A 303 12.16 10.20 -8.37
CA LYS A 303 13.47 10.12 -7.72
C LYS A 303 13.47 9.11 -6.58
N VAL A 304 12.47 9.15 -5.68
CA VAL A 304 12.32 8.16 -4.61
C VAL A 304 12.23 6.74 -5.17
N CYS A 305 11.38 6.51 -6.17
CA CYS A 305 11.18 5.17 -6.74
C CYS A 305 12.37 4.67 -7.55
N SER A 306 13.18 5.57 -8.11
CA SER A 306 14.36 5.22 -8.90
C SER A 306 15.54 4.73 -8.06
N ILE A 307 15.52 4.91 -6.74
CA ILE A 307 16.59 4.45 -5.84
C ILE A 307 16.66 2.92 -5.83
N SER A 308 15.50 2.26 -5.73
CA SER A 308 15.40 0.80 -5.74
C SER A 308 14.16 0.39 -6.54
N PRO A 309 14.25 0.34 -7.89
CA PRO A 309 13.12 -0.06 -8.73
C PRO A 309 12.84 -1.55 -8.59
N ILE A 310 11.55 -1.92 -8.59
CA ILE A 310 11.14 -3.34 -8.59
C ILE A 310 11.57 -3.98 -9.92
N SER A 311 12.48 -4.96 -9.85
CA SER A 311 13.08 -5.58 -11.02
C SER A 311 12.10 -6.48 -11.78
N ALA A 312 12.33 -6.67 -13.08
CA ALA A 312 11.56 -7.62 -13.88
C ALA A 312 11.66 -9.06 -13.34
N THR A 313 12.80 -9.43 -12.76
CA THR A 313 13.01 -10.73 -12.11
C THR A 313 12.12 -10.90 -10.87
N ALA A 314 11.94 -9.85 -10.07
CA ALA A 314 11.03 -9.90 -8.93
C ALA A 314 9.56 -10.12 -9.34
N LEU A 315 9.15 -9.58 -10.49
CA LEU A 315 7.80 -9.78 -11.02
C LEU A 315 7.50 -11.25 -11.36
N THR A 316 8.50 -12.04 -11.74
CA THR A 316 8.34 -13.44 -12.12
C THR A 316 8.68 -14.41 -10.99
N SER A 317 9.37 -13.96 -9.95
CA SER A 317 9.71 -14.80 -8.80
C SER A 317 8.45 -15.16 -8.01
N ARG A 318 8.09 -16.43 -8.05
CA ARG A 318 7.13 -17.03 -7.10
C ARG A 318 7.91 -17.37 -5.85
N HIS A 319 8.22 -16.39 -5.00
CA HIS A 319 8.76 -16.72 -3.69
C HIS A 319 7.65 -17.41 -2.88
N HIS A 320 7.67 -18.74 -2.91
CA HIS A 320 7.10 -19.56 -1.86
C HIS A 320 7.87 -19.23 -0.59
N HIS A 321 7.31 -18.37 0.26
CA HIS A 321 7.80 -18.23 1.62
C HIS A 321 7.26 -19.44 2.40
N GLU A 322 7.99 -20.55 2.32
CA GLU A 322 7.96 -21.55 3.39
C GLU A 322 8.73 -20.92 4.56
N PRO A 323 8.13 -20.79 5.75
CA PRO A 323 8.84 -20.23 6.89
C PRO A 323 10.07 -21.11 7.15
N GLU A 324 11.24 -20.47 7.21
CA GLU A 324 12.48 -21.12 7.62
C GLU A 324 12.21 -21.87 8.94
N PRO A 325 12.42 -23.20 9.01
CA PRO A 325 12.18 -23.92 10.25
C PRO A 325 13.18 -23.36 11.27
N ALA A 326 12.63 -22.78 12.34
CA ALA A 326 13.37 -22.37 13.50
C ALA A 326 14.35 -23.49 13.87
N GLN A 327 15.65 -23.20 13.77
CA GLN A 327 16.67 -24.12 14.23
C GLN A 327 16.53 -24.25 15.74
N ILE A 328 15.78 -25.26 16.18
CA ILE A 328 15.81 -25.72 17.56
C ILE A 328 17.23 -26.23 17.78
N ALA A 329 18.04 -25.41 18.45
CA ALA A 329 19.34 -25.81 18.93
C ALA A 329 19.17 -27.08 19.77
N ALA A 330 19.73 -28.18 19.27
CA ALA A 330 19.80 -29.44 20.00
C ALA A 330 20.65 -29.22 21.26
N ILE A 331 20.00 -29.10 22.40
CA ILE A 331 20.66 -29.19 23.71
C ILE A 331 21.17 -30.63 23.83
N SER A 332 22.46 -30.81 23.67
CA SER A 332 23.16 -32.06 23.96
C SER A 332 23.32 -32.16 25.48
N PRO A 333 22.92 -33.25 26.16
CA PRO A 333 23.27 -33.42 27.55
C PRO A 333 24.75 -33.84 27.64
N SER A 334 25.58 -32.92 28.14
CA SER A 334 26.94 -33.24 28.56
C SER A 334 26.88 -34.05 29.85
N CYS A 335 27.19 -35.34 29.78
CA CYS A 335 27.43 -36.16 30.96
C CYS A 335 28.86 -35.89 31.45
N ASP A 336 29.00 -35.06 32.47
CA ASP A 336 30.20 -35.01 33.31
C ASP A 336 29.81 -35.40 34.73
N SER A 337 30.31 -36.55 35.18
CA SER A 337 30.66 -36.78 36.58
C SER A 337 31.50 -38.04 36.69
N GLY A 338 32.73 -37.85 37.13
CA GLY A 338 33.62 -38.93 37.48
C GLY A 338 33.17 -39.68 38.74
N ARG A 339 33.42 -40.99 38.67
CA ARG A 339 33.77 -41.96 39.73
C ARG A 339 32.67 -42.76 40.44
N PRO A 340 33.01 -43.98 40.93
CA PRO A 340 32.35 -45.21 40.50
C PRO A 340 31.75 -46.03 41.64
N SER A 341 30.78 -46.90 41.33
CA SER A 341 30.65 -48.19 42.02
C SER A 341 29.85 -49.19 41.21
N CYS A 342 30.44 -50.37 41.03
CA CYS A 342 29.85 -51.57 40.47
C CYS A 342 28.89 -52.23 41.48
N ASN A 343 27.75 -52.78 41.01
CA ASN A 343 27.36 -54.19 41.14
C ASN A 343 25.84 -54.41 41.00
N SER A 344 25.51 -55.50 40.29
CA SER A 344 24.35 -56.41 40.42
C SER A 344 22.94 -55.81 40.25
N GLU A 345 21.94 -56.43 39.63
CA GLU A 345 21.70 -57.74 38.99
C GLU A 345 20.26 -57.61 38.38
N ASP A 346 19.92 -58.56 37.52
CA ASP A 346 18.55 -59.00 37.15
C ASP A 346 17.72 -58.27 36.05
N ASP A 347 17.71 -58.94 34.90
CA ASP A 347 16.54 -59.54 34.21
C ASP A 347 15.42 -58.64 33.64
N ALA A 348 15.30 -58.60 32.31
CA ALA A 348 14.61 -59.65 31.54
C ALA A 348 14.33 -59.20 30.09
N ALA A 349 14.53 -60.14 29.16
CA ALA A 349 14.32 -60.03 27.73
C ALA A 349 12.85 -60.18 27.30
N SER A 350 12.52 -59.70 26.09
CA SER A 350 11.75 -60.39 25.02
C SER A 350 11.13 -59.32 24.09
N GLN A 351 11.62 -59.04 22.88
CA GLN A 351 11.55 -59.80 21.63
C GLN A 351 10.14 -60.19 21.11
N ILE A 352 9.92 -59.86 19.83
CA ILE A 352 8.99 -60.43 18.82
C ILE A 352 7.52 -59.93 18.89
N GLY A 353 6.86 -59.51 17.80
CA GLY A 353 7.21 -59.52 16.39
C GLY A 353 6.12 -58.93 15.48
N ASN A 354 6.53 -58.67 14.24
CA ASN A 354 5.70 -58.29 13.10
C ASN A 354 4.56 -59.28 12.82
N ARG A 355 3.40 -58.76 12.40
CA ARG A 355 2.56 -59.43 11.39
C ARG A 355 1.72 -58.44 10.59
N HIS A 356 1.97 -58.46 9.27
CA HIS A 356 1.08 -57.99 8.22
C HIS A 356 -0.29 -58.65 8.27
N THR A 357 -1.34 -57.94 7.86
CA THR A 357 -2.50 -58.55 7.19
C THR A 357 -2.99 -57.60 6.09
N ILE A 358 -3.05 -58.14 4.88
CA ILE A 358 -3.62 -57.61 3.64
C ILE A 358 -5.10 -58.04 3.59
N ILE A 359 -6.01 -57.16 3.18
CA ILE A 359 -7.28 -57.53 2.55
C ILE A 359 -7.58 -56.54 1.40
N GLU A 360 -7.43 -57.01 0.16
CA GLU A 360 -8.15 -56.55 -1.05
C GLU A 360 -9.65 -56.87 -0.86
N GLY A 361 -10.66 -56.12 -1.30
CA GLY A 361 -10.86 -55.39 -2.55
C GLY A 361 -12.18 -55.88 -3.16
N SER A 362 -13.09 -54.99 -3.57
CA SER A 362 -14.11 -55.29 -4.60
C SER A 362 -14.92 -54.06 -5.00
N ASN A 363 -14.91 -53.84 -6.32
CA ASN A 363 -15.68 -52.91 -7.16
C ASN A 363 -17.18 -52.87 -6.89
N PHE A 364 -17.85 -51.73 -7.20
CA PHE A 364 -19.16 -51.76 -7.86
C PHE A 364 -19.49 -50.45 -8.62
N MET A 365 -19.96 -50.68 -9.86
CA MET A 365 -20.61 -49.90 -10.93
C MET A 365 -20.98 -48.41 -10.80
N GLU A 366 -20.56 -47.66 -11.84
CA GLU A 366 -21.42 -47.15 -12.94
C GLU A 366 -22.81 -46.58 -12.59
N HIS A 367 -22.98 -45.26 -12.80
CA HIS A 367 -24.27 -44.70 -13.25
C HIS A 367 -24.04 -43.39 -14.03
N GLN A 368 -24.13 -43.49 -15.35
CA GLN A 368 -24.54 -42.40 -16.23
C GLN A 368 -26.05 -42.20 -16.11
N VAL A 369 -26.51 -40.95 -16.08
CA VAL A 369 -27.88 -40.60 -16.49
C VAL A 369 -27.82 -39.36 -17.38
N SER A 370 -28.13 -39.60 -18.65
CA SER A 370 -28.58 -38.63 -19.64
C SER A 370 -30.08 -38.36 -19.42
N CYS A 371 -30.53 -37.13 -19.60
CA CYS A 371 -31.89 -36.87 -20.07
C CYS A 371 -31.89 -35.58 -20.91
N ALA A 372 -32.16 -35.75 -22.21
CA ALA A 372 -32.53 -34.71 -23.13
C ALA A 372 -34.01 -34.88 -23.52
N GLN A 373 -34.66 -33.74 -23.84
CA GLN A 373 -35.83 -33.53 -24.71
C GLN A 373 -37.26 -33.81 -24.19
N HIS A 374 -38.07 -32.74 -24.17
CA HIS A 374 -39.34 -32.50 -24.91
C HIS A 374 -39.59 -30.96 -24.83
N LEU A 375 -39.60 -30.12 -25.87
CA LEU A 375 -40.45 -29.95 -27.08
C LEU A 375 -41.94 -29.66 -26.81
N GLU A 376 -42.34 -28.40 -27.04
CA GLU A 376 -43.55 -27.87 -27.73
C GLU A 376 -43.50 -26.32 -27.58
N ALA A 377 -43.26 -25.48 -28.60
CA ALA A 377 -43.99 -25.17 -29.85
C ALA A 377 -45.25 -24.29 -29.68
N ALA A 378 -45.10 -22.97 -29.95
CA ALA A 378 -46.06 -22.00 -30.52
C ALA A 378 -45.53 -20.58 -30.23
N GLY A 379 -45.49 -19.60 -31.12
CA GLY A 379 -45.99 -19.46 -32.47
C GLY A 379 -45.46 -18.16 -33.09
N ASP A 380 -45.75 -18.02 -34.37
CA ASP A 380 -45.26 -17.04 -35.35
C ASP A 380 -45.43 -15.56 -34.99
N GLY A 381 -44.52 -14.74 -35.52
CA GLY A 381 -44.61 -13.28 -35.44
C GLY A 381 -43.58 -12.55 -36.30
N VAL A 382 -43.60 -12.81 -37.61
CA VAL A 382 -42.92 -11.98 -38.63
C VAL A 382 -43.60 -10.61 -38.70
N ILE A 383 -42.88 -9.51 -38.43
CA ILE A 383 -43.28 -8.18 -38.94
C ILE A 383 -42.05 -7.42 -39.48
N HIS A 384 -42.28 -6.94 -40.70
CA HIS A 384 -41.44 -6.21 -41.62
C HIS A 384 -40.84 -4.87 -41.11
N TYR A 385 -39.61 -4.60 -41.54
CA TYR A 385 -39.08 -3.25 -41.74
C TYR A 385 -39.71 -2.61 -42.99
N PRO A 386 -40.06 -1.32 -42.96
CA PRO A 386 -40.06 -0.50 -44.16
C PRO A 386 -38.86 0.45 -44.17
N MET A 387 -37.98 0.25 -45.17
CA MET A 387 -37.26 1.34 -45.80
C MET A 387 -38.26 2.19 -46.58
N ILE A 388 -38.32 3.51 -46.33
CA ILE A 388 -38.75 4.49 -47.32
C ILE A 388 -37.71 5.60 -47.42
N LEU A 389 -37.32 5.83 -48.67
CA LEU A 389 -36.39 6.80 -49.20
C LEU A 389 -37.11 8.11 -49.56
N LYS A 390 -36.35 9.23 -49.56
CA LYS A 390 -36.50 10.49 -50.34
C LYS A 390 -37.17 11.72 -49.71
N GLY A 391 -36.44 12.85 -49.86
CA GLY A 391 -36.96 14.19 -50.17
C GLY A 391 -36.40 15.30 -49.27
N LEU A 392 -35.29 15.97 -49.62
CA LEU A 392 -35.19 17.23 -50.38
C LEU A 392 -35.80 18.48 -49.70
N LEU A 393 -34.91 19.47 -49.49
CA LEU A 393 -35.10 20.93 -49.45
C LEU A 393 -35.70 21.57 -48.17
N GLY A 394 -34.95 22.52 -47.63
CA GLY A 394 -35.29 23.41 -46.52
C GLY A 394 -34.04 23.98 -45.88
#